data_AF-A0A447XBD4-F1
#
_entry.id   AF-A0A447XBD4-F1
#
_cell.length_a   1.000
_cell.length_b   1.000
_cell.length_c   1.000
_cell.angle_alpha   90.00
_cell.angle_beta   90.00
_cell.angle_gamma   90.00
#
_symmetry.space_group_name_H-M   'P 1'
#
loop_
_entity.id
_entity.type
_entity.pdbx_description
1 polymer ?
#
loop_
_entity_poly.entity_id
_entity_poly.type
_entity_poly.pdbx_seq_one_letter_code
_entity_poly.pdbx_strand_id
1 'polypeptide(L)'
;MIHAFIKKGCFQDSVSLMIISRKLSESENVDDVSVMMGTPANKALLDTTGFWHDDFNNATPNDICVAIRSEAADAGIAQAIMQQLEEALKQLAQGSGSSQALTQVRRWDSACQKLPRRQSGADFSGWRVCGGAGESGAGSQPQRDDVL
;
A
#
# COMPACT_ATOMS: atom_id res chain seq x y z
N MET A 1 12.08 20.85 9.59
CA MET A 1 11.34 21.79 8.73
C MET A 1 10.53 21.01 7.69
N ILE A 2 9.43 21.58 7.20
CA ILE A 2 8.64 20.99 6.12
C ILE A 2 8.93 21.77 4.84
N HIS A 3 9.45 21.08 3.83
CA HIS A 3 9.59 21.59 2.47
C HIS A 3 8.44 21.04 1.64
N ALA A 4 7.91 21.84 0.71
CA ALA A 4 6.84 21.39 -0.17
C ALA A 4 7.01 21.91 -1.59
N PHE A 5 6.47 21.16 -2.53
CA PHE A 5 6.30 21.61 -3.91
C PHE A 5 5.12 20.90 -4.57
N ILE A 6 4.62 21.49 -5.66
CA ILE A 6 3.49 20.96 -6.42
C ILE A 6 3.93 20.63 -7.84
N LYS A 7 3.68 19.38 -8.27
CA LYS A 7 3.79 19.00 -9.68
C LYS A 7 2.44 19.19 -10.36
N LYS A 8 2.37 20.20 -11.23
CA LYS A 8 1.14 20.56 -11.95
C LYS A 8 0.81 19.59 -13.07
N GLY A 9 -0.49 19.30 -13.25
CA GLY A 9 -1.02 18.58 -14.41
C GLY A 9 -0.54 17.13 -14.54
N CYS A 10 -0.25 16.48 -13.42
CA CYS A 10 0.21 15.11 -13.38
C CYS A 10 -0.73 14.29 -12.50
N PHE A 11 -1.53 13.43 -13.12
CA PHE A 11 -2.41 12.51 -12.41
C PHE A 11 -1.76 11.13 -12.32
N GLN A 12 -1.72 10.56 -11.12
CA GLN A 12 -1.17 9.24 -10.86
C GLN A 12 -2.07 8.43 -9.93
N ASP A 13 -1.99 7.10 -10.04
CA ASP A 13 -2.69 6.21 -9.12
C ASP A 13 -2.06 6.23 -7.72
N SER A 14 -2.89 5.95 -6.71
CA SER A 14 -2.48 5.99 -5.30
C SER A 14 -1.37 4.98 -4.96
N VAL A 15 -1.32 3.85 -5.67
CA VAL A 15 -0.29 2.82 -5.50
C VAL A 15 1.06 3.34 -5.99
N SER A 16 1.10 3.94 -7.18
CA SER A 16 2.29 4.59 -7.72
C SER A 16 2.81 5.67 -6.79
N LEU A 17 1.93 6.54 -6.28
CA LEU A 17 2.32 7.58 -5.33
C LEU A 17 2.86 6.99 -4.02
N MET A 18 2.27 5.90 -3.51
CA MET A 18 2.76 5.21 -2.31
C MET A 18 4.17 4.64 -2.50
N ILE A 19 4.44 4.00 -3.65
CA ILE A 19 5.76 3.45 -3.97
C ILE A 19 6.80 4.57 -4.07
N ILE A 20 6.45 5.66 -4.76
CA ILE A 20 7.31 6.83 -4.88
C ILE A 20 7.58 7.44 -3.50
N SER A 21 6.55 7.66 -2.68
CA SER A 21 6.68 8.25 -1.35
C SER A 21 7.71 7.48 -0.51
N ARG A 22 7.61 6.14 -0.51
CA ARG A 22 8.56 5.28 0.21
C ARG A 22 9.98 5.40 -0.31
N LYS A 23 10.16 5.36 -1.64
CA LYS A 23 11.48 5.50 -2.28
C LYS A 23 12.11 6.87 -1.97
N LEU A 24 11.30 7.93 -1.92
CA LEU A 24 11.78 9.27 -1.59
C LEU A 24 12.15 9.39 -0.10
N SER A 25 11.39 8.75 0.80
CA SER A 25 11.73 8.68 2.23
C SER A 25 13.02 7.90 2.52
N GLU A 26 13.53 7.10 1.59
CA GLU A 26 14.82 6.38 1.73
C GLU A 26 16.03 7.28 1.42
N SER A 27 15.83 8.53 1.00
CA SER A 27 16.91 9.47 0.69
C SER A 27 17.64 9.93 1.94
N GLU A 28 18.98 9.98 1.87
CA GLU A 28 19.78 10.61 2.93
C GLU A 28 19.41 12.09 3.05
N ASN A 29 19.32 12.60 4.29
CA ASN A 29 18.91 13.96 4.67
C ASN A 29 17.40 14.24 4.67
N VAL A 30 16.56 13.21 4.58
CA VAL A 30 15.10 13.32 4.70
C VAL A 30 14.60 12.39 5.80
N ASP A 31 13.78 12.91 6.70
CA ASP A 31 13.14 12.11 7.75
C ASP A 31 11.95 11.33 7.19
N ASP A 32 11.10 12.02 6.43
CA ASP A 32 9.93 11.42 5.80
C ASP A 32 9.40 12.27 4.63
N VAL A 33 8.77 11.61 3.67
CA VAL A 33 8.15 12.23 2.49
C VAL A 33 6.72 11.76 2.36
N SER A 34 5.81 12.72 2.19
CA SER A 34 4.41 12.46 1.88
C SER A 34 4.10 12.91 0.46
N VAL A 35 3.69 11.95 -0.38
CA VAL A 35 3.28 12.21 -1.77
C VAL A 35 1.80 11.88 -1.92
N MET A 36 1.00 12.86 -2.33
CA MET A 36 -0.43 12.64 -2.55
C MET A 36 -1.03 13.59 -3.59
N MET A 37 -2.16 13.21 -4.17
CA MET A 37 -2.91 14.10 -5.08
C MET A 37 -3.45 15.31 -4.31
N GLY A 38 -3.56 16.47 -4.97
CA GLY A 38 -4.09 17.71 -4.40
C GLY A 38 -5.60 17.75 -4.20
N THR A 39 -6.22 16.60 -3.89
CA THR A 39 -7.65 16.54 -3.55
C THR A 39 -7.90 17.17 -2.17
N PRO A 40 -9.10 17.74 -1.91
CA PRO A 40 -9.41 18.33 -0.61
C PRO A 40 -9.23 17.35 0.58
N ALA A 41 -9.57 16.08 0.39
CA ALA A 41 -9.40 15.05 1.41
C ALA A 41 -7.92 14.83 1.76
N ASN A 42 -7.06 14.73 0.74
CA ASN A 42 -5.62 14.56 0.91
C ASN A 42 -4.97 15.80 1.55
N LYS A 43 -5.42 17.00 1.19
CA LYS A 43 -4.97 18.24 1.83
C LYS A 43 -5.26 18.26 3.34
N ALA A 44 -6.45 17.83 3.74
CA ALA A 44 -6.79 17.67 5.16
C ALA A 44 -5.92 16.61 5.86
N LEU A 45 -5.54 15.54 5.15
CA LEU A 45 -4.58 14.56 5.69
C LEU A 45 -3.19 15.17 5.90
N LEU A 46 -2.67 15.98 4.97
CA LEU A 46 -1.38 16.67 5.15
C LEU A 46 -1.39 17.60 6.37
N ASP A 47 -2.52 18.29 6.59
CA ASP A 47 -2.73 19.14 7.77
C ASP A 47 -2.69 18.35 9.08
N THR A 48 -3.51 17.31 9.18
CA THR A 48 -3.60 16.50 10.40
C THR A 48 -2.32 15.71 10.72
N THR A 49 -1.53 15.35 9.71
CA THR A 49 -0.27 14.60 9.87
C THR A 49 0.95 15.50 10.08
N GLY A 50 0.77 16.82 10.07
CA GLY A 50 1.85 17.80 10.27
C GLY A 50 2.80 17.91 9.07
N PHE A 51 2.32 17.60 7.86
CA PHE A 51 3.02 17.78 6.59
C PHE A 51 2.49 18.97 5.79
N TRP A 52 1.67 19.83 6.41
CA TRP A 52 1.08 20.98 5.73
C TRP A 52 2.11 22.04 5.31
N HIS A 53 1.83 22.66 4.17
CA HIS A 53 2.55 23.80 3.64
C HIS A 53 1.59 24.69 2.83
N ASP A 54 1.77 26.01 2.90
CA ASP A 54 0.86 26.99 2.28
C ASP A 54 0.76 26.85 0.75
N ASP A 55 1.81 26.36 0.09
CA ASP A 55 1.81 26.07 -1.34
C ASP A 55 0.62 25.18 -1.76
N PHE A 56 0.22 24.22 -0.92
CA PHE A 56 -0.87 23.28 -1.20
C PHE A 56 -2.23 23.96 -1.36
N ASN A 57 -2.40 25.20 -0.92
CA ASN A 57 -3.61 25.98 -1.21
C ASN A 57 -3.85 26.10 -2.72
N ASN A 58 -2.78 26.25 -3.50
CA ASN A 58 -2.86 26.40 -4.95
C ASN A 58 -2.95 25.05 -5.70
N ALA A 59 -2.87 23.91 -5.01
CA ALA A 59 -2.97 22.60 -5.65
C ALA A 59 -4.41 22.28 -6.05
N THR A 60 -4.57 21.59 -7.17
CA THR A 60 -5.86 21.05 -7.64
C THR A 60 -5.86 19.52 -7.54
N PRO A 61 -7.03 18.86 -7.66
CA PRO A 61 -7.10 17.40 -7.71
C PRO A 61 -6.29 16.74 -8.83
N ASN A 62 -5.86 17.50 -9.84
CA ASN A 62 -5.03 17.02 -10.96
C ASN A 62 -3.53 17.23 -10.74
N ASP A 63 -3.14 17.75 -9.57
CA ASP A 63 -1.77 18.03 -9.21
C ASP A 63 -1.27 17.05 -8.14
N ILE A 64 0.03 16.77 -8.13
CA ILE A 64 0.68 16.02 -7.06
C ILE A 64 1.28 17.01 -6.05
N CYS A 65 0.92 16.83 -4.80
CA CYS A 65 1.48 17.53 -3.65
C CYS A 65 2.56 16.65 -3.02
N VAL A 66 3.75 17.23 -2.83
CA VAL A 66 4.87 16.57 -2.17
C VAL A 66 5.26 17.40 -0.95
N ALA A 67 5.26 16.77 0.21
CA ALA A 67 5.73 17.33 1.47
C ALA A 67 6.94 16.51 1.95
N ILE A 68 8.00 17.20 2.37
CA ILE A 68 9.27 16.60 2.79
C ILE A 68 9.58 17.12 4.18
N ARG A 69 9.76 16.20 5.12
CA ARG A 69 10.22 16.49 6.47
C ARG A 69 11.72 16.23 6.54
N SER A 70 12.48 17.23 6.96
CA SER A 70 13.92 17.11 7.18
C SER A 70 14.35 17.98 8.35
N GLU A 71 15.35 17.54 9.10
CA GLU A 71 15.99 18.36 10.14
C GLU A 71 16.68 19.61 9.56
N ALA A 72 17.18 19.53 8.32
CA ALA A 72 17.92 20.60 7.67
C ALA A 72 17.03 21.56 6.86
N ALA A 73 17.33 22.86 7.02
CA ALA A 73 16.73 23.95 6.25
C ALA A 73 17.45 24.15 4.91
N ASP A 74 17.60 23.09 4.11
CA ASP A 74 18.36 23.14 2.86
C ASP A 74 17.43 23.06 1.65
N ALA A 75 17.46 24.11 0.83
CA ALA A 75 16.72 24.17 -0.44
C ALA A 75 17.19 23.10 -1.45
N GLY A 76 18.42 22.59 -1.31
CA GLY A 76 18.95 21.49 -2.11
C GLY A 76 18.18 20.18 -1.93
N ILE A 77 17.59 19.95 -0.75
CA ILE A 77 16.80 18.74 -0.46
C ILE A 77 15.54 18.71 -1.33
N ALA A 78 14.81 19.82 -1.39
CA ALA A 78 13.61 19.93 -2.21
C ALA A 78 13.93 19.69 -3.69
N GLN A 79 15.06 20.22 -4.18
CA GLN A 79 15.50 20.04 -5.56
C GLN A 79 15.92 18.58 -5.85
N ALA A 80 16.63 17.93 -4.93
CA ALA A 80 17.02 16.53 -5.05
C ALA A 80 15.78 15.61 -5.09
N ILE A 81 14.82 15.82 -4.19
CA ILE A 81 13.57 15.05 -4.16
C ILE A 81 12.71 15.30 -5.40
N MET A 82 12.69 16.54 -5.91
CA MET A 82 12.01 16.85 -7.17
C MET A 82 12.59 16.05 -8.34
N GLN A 83 13.91 15.98 -8.46
CA GLN A 83 14.57 15.19 -9.52
C GLN A 83 14.26 13.69 -9.37
N GLN A 84 14.34 13.15 -8.16
CA GLN A 84 14.03 11.76 -7.89
C GLN A 84 12.56 11.41 -8.17
N LEU A 85 11.63 12.31 -7.83
CA LEU A 85 10.21 12.18 -8.16
C LEU A 85 10.01 12.09 -9.68
N GLU A 86 10.62 13.01 -10.44
CA GLU A 86 10.48 13.00 -11.90
C GLU A 86 11.04 11.72 -12.53
N GLU A 87 12.17 11.25 -12.05
CA GLU A 87 12.76 9.98 -12.49
C GLU A 87 11.85 8.80 -12.13
N ALA A 88 11.31 8.74 -10.91
CA ALA A 88 10.40 7.68 -10.51
C ALA A 88 9.11 7.68 -11.35
N LEU A 89 8.54 8.86 -11.64
CA LEU A 89 7.39 9.00 -12.53
C LEU A 89 7.70 8.53 -13.96
N LYS A 90 8.89 8.86 -14.49
CA LYS A 90 9.35 8.36 -15.80
C LYS A 90 9.53 6.85 -15.81
N GLN A 91 10.11 6.27 -14.75
CA GLN A 91 10.29 4.83 -14.62
C GLN A 91 8.96 4.08 -14.59
N LEU A 92 7.94 4.63 -13.92
CA LEU A 92 6.59 4.07 -13.93
C LEU A 92 5.93 4.18 -15.32
N ALA A 93 6.14 5.32 -16.00
CA ALA A 93 5.66 5.51 -17.36
C ALA A 93 6.35 4.57 -18.37
N GLN A 94 7.65 4.32 -18.24
CA GLN A 94 8.42 3.45 -19.14
C GLN A 94 8.32 1.97 -18.77
N GLY A 95 8.15 1.63 -17.49
CA GLY A 95 7.86 0.27 -17.02
C GLY A 95 6.51 -0.27 -17.49
N SER A 96 5.64 0.63 -17.98
CA SER A 96 4.41 0.28 -18.70
C SER A 96 4.64 -0.16 -20.16
N GLY A 97 5.88 -0.09 -20.65
CA GLY A 97 6.28 -0.45 -22.02
C GLY A 97 7.18 -1.70 -22.14
N SER A 98 7.51 -2.38 -21.03
CA SER A 98 8.15 -3.70 -21.08
C SER A 98 7.07 -4.77 -20.99
N SER A 99 6.80 -5.37 -22.15
CA SER A 99 5.90 -6.49 -22.37
C SER A 99 6.33 -7.74 -21.60
N GLN A 100 6.08 -7.83 -20.29
CA GLN A 100 5.81 -9.08 -19.58
C GLN A 100 5.55 -8.79 -18.09
N ALA A 101 4.43 -9.33 -17.60
CA ALA A 101 4.10 -9.52 -16.18
C ALA A 101 3.33 -8.44 -15.40
N LEU A 102 2.57 -7.54 -16.02
CA LEU A 102 1.48 -6.80 -15.31
C LEU A 102 0.19 -6.65 -16.14
N THR A 103 -0.18 -7.68 -16.90
CA THR A 103 -1.50 -7.83 -17.56
C THR A 103 -2.63 -8.17 -16.57
N GLN A 104 -2.40 -7.96 -15.29
CA GLN A 104 -3.28 -8.28 -14.17
C GLN A 104 -3.04 -7.14 -13.18
N VAL A 105 -3.71 -5.99 -13.22
CA VAL A 105 -5.14 -5.80 -12.98
C VAL A 105 -5.52 -4.44 -13.58
N ARG A 106 -6.02 -4.40 -14.81
CA ARG A 106 -6.66 -3.20 -15.39
C ARG A 106 -8.01 -3.46 -16.07
N ARG A 107 -8.68 -4.56 -15.72
CA ARG A 107 -10.10 -4.76 -16.03
C ARG A 107 -10.88 -5.03 -14.77
N TRP A 108 -11.45 -3.97 -14.22
CA TRP A 108 -12.59 -4.03 -13.29
C TRP A 108 -13.80 -4.78 -13.90
N ASP A 109 -13.82 -5.01 -15.22
CA ASP A 109 -14.91 -5.65 -15.94
C ASP A 109 -15.06 -7.18 -15.71
N SER A 110 -14.05 -7.86 -15.13
CA SER A 110 -14.12 -9.31 -14.89
C SER A 110 -14.63 -9.72 -13.49
N ALA A 111 -15.08 -8.77 -12.66
CA ALA A 111 -15.51 -9.05 -11.29
C ALA A 111 -16.99 -9.51 -11.16
N CYS A 112 -17.81 -9.44 -12.21
CA CYS A 112 -19.22 -9.85 -12.16
C CYS A 112 -19.61 -11.01 -13.08
N GLN A 113 -18.64 -11.69 -13.72
CA GLN A 113 -18.95 -12.73 -14.70
C GLN A 113 -18.34 -14.11 -14.38
N LYS A 114 -18.34 -14.52 -13.11
CA LYS A 114 -18.19 -15.93 -12.72
C LYS A 114 -19.07 -16.28 -11.52
N LEU A 115 -20.38 -16.27 -11.73
CA LEU A 115 -21.24 -17.25 -11.09
C LEU A 115 -21.73 -18.22 -12.17
N PRO A 116 -21.01 -19.33 -12.44
CA PRO A 116 -21.64 -20.48 -13.03
C PRO A 116 -22.56 -21.11 -11.98
N ARG A 117 -23.85 -20.83 -12.13
CA ARG A 117 -24.93 -21.63 -11.54
C ARG A 117 -24.69 -23.09 -11.94
N ARG A 118 -24.32 -23.96 -11.02
CA ARG A 118 -24.52 -25.41 -11.19
C ARG A 118 -24.79 -26.08 -9.86
N GLN A 119 -25.97 -26.69 -9.80
CA GLN A 119 -26.45 -27.51 -8.69
C GLN A 119 -25.75 -28.87 -8.68
N SER A 120 -25.78 -29.45 -7.48
CA SER A 120 -25.88 -30.89 -7.19
C SER A 120 -24.63 -31.75 -7.22
N GLY A 121 -24.23 -32.16 -6.00
CA GLY A 121 -23.85 -33.53 -5.69
C GLY A 121 -22.36 -33.83 -5.63
N ALA A 122 -21.80 -33.85 -4.41
CA ALA A 122 -20.91 -34.92 -3.93
C ALA A 122 -20.42 -34.61 -2.52
N ASP A 123 -20.93 -35.40 -1.56
CA ASP A 123 -20.19 -36.04 -0.47
C ASP A 123 -19.17 -35.22 0.34
N PHE A 124 -19.63 -34.70 1.47
CA PHE A 124 -18.78 -34.23 2.57
C PHE A 124 -18.55 -35.39 3.55
N SER A 125 -17.55 -36.22 3.27
CA SER A 125 -17.01 -37.13 4.27
C SER A 125 -15.49 -37.21 4.15
N GLY A 126 -14.79 -36.69 5.16
CA GLY A 126 -13.38 -37.00 5.39
C GLY A 126 -12.39 -35.88 5.09
N TRP A 127 -12.37 -34.84 5.94
CA TRP A 127 -11.13 -34.15 6.29
C TRP A 127 -10.84 -34.35 7.77
N ARG A 128 -10.05 -35.40 8.02
CA ARG A 128 -9.40 -35.70 9.29
C ARG A 128 -8.12 -34.87 9.36
N VAL A 129 -8.01 -34.07 10.40
CA VAL A 129 -6.82 -33.29 10.78
C VAL A 129 -5.70 -34.25 11.19
N CYS A 130 -4.54 -34.15 10.54
CA CYS A 130 -3.30 -34.78 10.96
C CYS A 130 -2.36 -33.70 11.50
N GLY A 131 -1.88 -33.88 12.73
CA GLY A 131 -0.86 -33.06 13.36
C GLY A 131 -0.62 -33.54 14.79
N GLY A 132 0.17 -34.61 14.92
CA GLY A 132 0.49 -35.24 16.20
C GLY A 132 1.74 -34.69 16.88
N ALA A 133 1.73 -34.79 18.21
CA ALA A 133 2.84 -34.89 19.16
C ALA A 133 2.17 -35.34 20.47
N GLY A 134 2.64 -36.25 21.30
CA GLY A 134 3.84 -37.06 21.43
C GLY A 134 3.59 -37.93 22.68
N GLU A 135 4.20 -39.11 22.69
CA GLU A 135 4.00 -40.22 23.63
C GLU A 135 4.19 -39.86 25.12
N SER A 136 3.50 -40.56 26.02
CA SER A 136 4.11 -41.40 27.08
C SER A 136 3.10 -41.90 28.12
N GLY A 137 2.98 -43.23 28.23
CA GLY A 137 3.21 -43.96 29.49
C GLY A 137 2.06 -44.16 30.50
N ALA A 138 1.76 -45.45 30.73
CA ALA A 138 1.13 -46.07 31.92
C ALA A 138 -0.34 -45.71 32.19
N GLY A 139 -1.26 -46.61 32.53
CA GLY A 139 -1.22 -47.98 33.03
C GLY A 139 -2.52 -48.17 33.84
N SER A 140 -3.15 -49.34 33.70
CA SER A 140 -4.20 -49.87 34.60
C SER A 140 -5.63 -49.31 34.49
N GLN A 141 -6.50 -50.10 33.87
CA GLN A 141 -7.92 -50.29 34.24
C GLN A 141 -8.03 -50.96 35.64
N PRO A 142 -9.24 -51.18 36.24
CA PRO A 142 -10.60 -50.66 35.97
C PRO A 142 -11.31 -50.22 37.29
N GLN A 143 -12.65 -50.15 37.26
CA GLN A 143 -13.60 -50.23 38.41
C GLN A 143 -13.91 -48.87 39.07
N ARG A 144 -15.12 -48.49 39.48
CA ARG A 144 -16.51 -48.99 39.45
C ARG A 144 -17.36 -47.91 40.17
N ASP A 145 -18.67 -47.95 39.94
CA ASP A 145 -19.76 -47.62 40.87
C ASP A 145 -20.01 -46.15 41.32
N ASP A 146 -21.23 -45.72 41.00
CA ASP A 146 -22.27 -45.17 41.89
C ASP A 146 -22.26 -43.70 42.40
N VAL A 147 -23.40 -43.06 42.11
CA VAL A 147 -24.28 -42.28 43.01
C VAL A 147 -23.92 -40.81 43.28
N LEU A 148 -24.68 -39.89 42.67
CA LEU A 148 -25.92 -39.31 43.25
C LEU A 148 -26.72 -38.52 42.20
#